data_AF-A0ABD0KB94-F1
#
_entry.id   AF-A0ABD0KB94-F1
#
_cell.length_a   1.000
_cell.length_b   1.000
_cell.length_c   1.000
_cell.angle_alpha   90.00
_cell.angle_beta   90.00
_cell.angle_gamma   90.00
#
_symmetry.space_group_name_H-M   'P 1'
#
loop_
_entity.id
_entity.type
_entity.pdbx_description
1 polymer ?
#
loop_
_entity_poly.entity_id
_entity_poly.type
_entity_poly.pdbx_seq_one_letter_code
_entity_poly.pdbx_strand_id
1 'polypeptide(L)'
;MTPVRYNRSVLGEYEALDHSLQPRNHHKQELLGTVAERMLTDGLSSLRYSVEDFQLRELYTWFLVRPPQPPALYNTTIDFLHPAAKRKSPKKQS
;
A
#
# COMPACT_ATOMS: atom_id res chain seq x y z
N MET A 1 -4.35 -29.03 37.69
CA MET A 1 -3.98 -28.42 36.40
C MET A 1 -3.36 -27.07 36.67
N THR A 2 -2.05 -26.95 36.53
CA THR A 2 -1.32 -25.69 36.74
C THR A 2 -1.22 -24.96 35.39
N PRO A 3 -1.66 -23.70 35.26
CA PRO A 3 -1.55 -22.98 34.01
C PRO A 3 -0.08 -22.72 33.66
N VAL A 4 0.35 -23.15 32.47
CA VAL A 4 1.67 -22.83 31.91
C VAL A 4 1.67 -21.33 31.58
N ARG A 5 2.49 -20.56 32.31
CA ARG A 5 2.70 -19.12 32.04
C ARG A 5 3.88 -18.97 31.09
N TYR A 6 3.62 -18.63 29.84
CA TYR A 6 4.67 -18.26 28.90
C TYR A 6 5.16 -16.83 29.17
N ASN A 7 6.47 -16.61 29.01
CA ASN A 7 7.08 -15.29 29.12
C ASN A 7 6.53 -14.40 27.98
N ARG A 8 5.81 -13.33 28.35
CA ARG A 8 5.16 -12.40 27.40
C ARG A 8 6.15 -11.74 26.44
N SER A 9 7.44 -11.69 26.76
CA SER A 9 8.45 -11.08 25.89
C SER A 9 8.83 -11.93 24.67
N VAL A 10 8.51 -13.23 24.65
CA VAL A 10 9.04 -14.18 23.63
C VAL A 10 7.96 -14.66 22.64
N LEU A 11 6.68 -14.42 22.93
CA LEU A 11 5.57 -15.01 22.17
C LEU A 11 5.09 -14.19 20.95
N GLY A 12 5.84 -13.18 20.52
CA GLY A 12 5.38 -12.29 19.44
C GLY A 12 6.48 -11.50 18.75
N GLU A 13 7.70 -12.02 18.73
CA GLU A 13 8.78 -11.41 17.96
C GLU A 13 8.59 -11.74 16.48
N TYR A 14 8.56 -10.70 15.65
CA TYR A 14 8.47 -10.81 14.20
C TYR A 14 9.68 -10.11 13.58
N GLU A 15 10.33 -10.77 12.62
CA GLU A 15 11.34 -10.14 11.79
C GLU A 15 10.67 -9.57 10.54
N ALA A 16 10.74 -8.25 10.36
CA ALA A 16 10.28 -7.61 9.15
C ALA A 16 11.31 -7.84 8.03
N LEU A 17 10.84 -8.25 6.85
CA LEU A 17 11.68 -8.30 5.66
C LEU A 17 12.01 -6.87 5.21
N ASP A 18 13.27 -6.62 4.83
CA ASP A 18 13.67 -5.30 4.35
C ASP A 18 13.00 -4.98 3.00
N HIS A 19 12.50 -3.75 2.89
CA HIS A 19 11.83 -3.23 1.70
C HIS A 19 12.56 -1.96 1.26
N SER A 20 13.65 -2.15 0.51
CA SER A 20 14.55 -1.09 0.04
C SER A 20 13.89 0.04 -0.77
N LEU A 21 12.65 -0.15 -1.23
CA LEU A 21 11.91 0.79 -2.07
C LEU A 21 10.75 1.52 -1.36
N GLN A 22 10.52 1.29 -0.07
CA GLN A 22 9.43 1.98 0.64
C GLN A 22 9.94 3.18 1.44
N PRO A 23 9.81 4.42 0.92
CA PRO A 23 10.13 5.61 1.70
C PRO A 23 9.16 5.77 2.87
N ARG A 24 9.61 6.48 3.90
CA ARG A 24 8.77 6.85 5.05
C ARG A 24 7.56 7.66 4.57
N ASN A 25 6.36 7.29 5.02
CA ASN A 25 5.16 8.07 4.72
C ASN A 25 5.14 9.38 5.52
N HIS A 26 5.34 10.51 4.82
CA HIS A 26 5.36 11.85 5.39
C HIS A 26 3.99 12.35 5.86
N HIS A 27 2.88 11.79 5.34
CA HIS A 27 1.50 12.20 5.66
C HIS A 27 0.86 11.39 6.79
N LYS A 28 1.63 10.55 7.50
CA LYS A 28 1.10 9.65 8.53
C LYS A 28 0.22 10.38 9.57
N GLN A 29 0.67 11.53 10.06
CA GLN A 29 -0.06 12.24 11.12
C GLN A 29 -1.40 12.82 10.63
N GLU A 30 -1.42 13.37 9.42
CA GLU A 30 -2.62 13.89 8.78
C GLU A 30 -3.66 12.78 8.55
N LEU A 31 -3.21 11.64 8.02
CA LEU A 31 -4.09 10.49 7.80
C LEU A 31 -4.71 9.99 9.10
N LEU A 32 -3.94 9.94 10.20
CA LEU A 32 -4.45 9.52 11.52
C LEU A 32 -5.56 10.43 12.05
N GLY A 33 -5.51 11.74 11.77
CA GLY A 33 -6.55 12.68 12.18
C GLY A 33 -7.91 12.42 11.54
N THR A 34 -7.92 11.86 10.33
CA THR A 34 -9.16 11.61 9.55
C THR A 34 -9.73 10.20 9.71
N VAL A 35 -9.07 9.32 10.48
CA VAL A 35 -9.43 7.89 10.56
C VAL A 35 -10.86 7.68 11.03
N ALA A 36 -11.30 8.37 12.07
CA ALA A 36 -12.63 8.17 12.65
C ALA A 36 -13.75 8.45 11.63
N GLU A 37 -13.60 9.51 10.84
CA GLU A 37 -14.57 9.88 9.80
C GLU A 37 -14.52 8.90 8.61
N ARG A 38 -13.31 8.52 8.20
CA ARG A 38 -13.11 7.59 7.07
C ARG A 38 -13.62 6.19 7.39
N MET A 39 -13.46 5.68 8.62
CA MET A 39 -13.92 4.33 9.00
C MET A 39 -15.42 4.09 8.76
N LEU A 40 -16.25 5.14 8.79
CA LEU A 40 -17.69 5.03 8.53
C LEU A 40 -18.04 4.86 7.05
N THR A 41 -17.15 5.28 6.15
CA THR A 41 -17.43 5.42 4.71
C THR A 41 -16.46 4.65 3.81
N ASP A 42 -15.26 4.38 4.30
CA ASP A 42 -14.11 3.78 3.61
C ASP A 42 -13.74 2.47 4.31
N GLY A 43 -13.99 1.33 3.65
CA GLY A 43 -13.79 0.01 4.23
C GLY A 43 -14.45 -1.11 3.41
N LEU A 44 -14.85 -2.19 4.07
CA LEU A 44 -15.42 -3.36 3.40
C LEU A 44 -16.72 -3.03 2.64
N SER A 45 -17.55 -2.13 3.17
CA SER A 45 -18.82 -1.73 2.55
C SER A 45 -18.66 -0.95 1.25
N SER A 46 -17.53 -0.28 1.06
CA SER A 46 -17.22 0.53 -0.13
C SER A 46 -16.13 -0.09 -1.02
N LEU A 47 -15.60 -1.26 -0.63
CA LEU A 47 -14.59 -2.01 -1.39
C LEU A 47 -15.13 -2.44 -2.76
N ARG A 48 -14.45 -2.00 -3.82
CA ARG A 48 -14.69 -2.42 -5.20
C ARG A 48 -13.44 -3.12 -5.69
N TYR A 49 -13.57 -4.20 -6.45
CA TYR A 49 -12.49 -4.87 -7.18
C TYR A 49 -13.10 -5.88 -8.17
N SER A 50 -12.32 -6.33 -9.13
CA SER A 50 -12.66 -7.50 -9.95
C SER A 50 -11.55 -8.53 -9.89
N VAL A 51 -11.92 -9.81 -9.75
CA VAL A 51 -10.96 -10.92 -9.84
C VAL A 51 -10.63 -11.17 -11.31
N GLU A 52 -9.35 -11.12 -11.66
CA GLU A 52 -8.85 -11.37 -13.01
C GLU A 52 -8.40 -12.81 -13.20
N ASP A 53 -7.82 -13.41 -12.16
CA ASP A 53 -7.35 -14.78 -12.17
C ASP A 53 -7.45 -15.41 -10.77
N PHE A 54 -7.58 -16.72 -10.74
CA PHE A 54 -7.74 -17.52 -9.54
C PHE A 54 -6.97 -18.83 -9.67
N GLN A 55 -6.11 -19.12 -8.69
CA GLN A 55 -5.30 -20.33 -8.70
C GLN A 55 -5.24 -20.97 -7.33
N LEU A 56 -5.56 -22.27 -7.27
CA LEU A 56 -5.28 -23.11 -6.10
C LEU A 56 -3.86 -23.66 -6.23
N ARG A 57 -3.01 -23.38 -5.25
CA ARG A 57 -1.65 -23.93 -5.16
C ARG A 57 -1.53 -24.76 -3.89
N GLU A 58 -0.54 -25.64 -3.86
CA GLU A 58 -0.37 -26.61 -2.76
C GLU A 58 -0.30 -25.95 -1.38
N LEU A 59 0.33 -24.77 -1.29
CA LEU A 59 0.55 -24.07 -0.02
C LEU A 59 -0.32 -22.83 0.19
N TYR A 60 -1.01 -22.35 -0.85
CA TYR A 60 -1.82 -21.14 -0.78
C TYR A 60 -2.83 -21.04 -1.91
N THR A 61 -3.86 -20.23 -1.70
CA THR A 61 -4.77 -19.81 -2.76
C THR A 61 -4.37 -18.43 -3.24
N TRP A 62 -4.25 -18.27 -4.55
CA TRP A 62 -3.84 -17.03 -5.17
C TRP A 62 -5.00 -16.39 -5.95
N PHE A 63 -5.14 -15.09 -5.77
CA PHE A 63 -6.10 -14.26 -6.49
C PHE A 63 -5.36 -13.09 -7.12
N LEU A 64 -5.54 -12.90 -8.43
CA LEU A 64 -5.19 -11.65 -9.10
C LEU A 64 -6.41 -10.73 -9.09
N VAL A 65 -6.26 -9.52 -8.56
CA VAL A 65 -7.37 -8.56 -8.46
C VAL A 65 -7.00 -7.25 -9.15
N ARG A 66 -7.96 -6.70 -9.90
CA ARG A 66 -7.91 -5.33 -10.42
C ARG A 66 -8.61 -4.41 -9.42
N PRO A 67 -7.88 -3.52 -8.73
CA PRO A 67 -8.50 -2.50 -7.89
C PRO A 67 -9.18 -1.43 -8.76
N PRO A 68 -10.12 -0.64 -8.20
CA PRO A 68 -10.72 0.49 -8.88
C PRO A 68 -9.62 1.48 -9.25
N GLN A 69 -9.78 2.16 -10.39
CA GLN A 69 -8.92 3.28 -10.69
C GLN A 69 -9.04 4.30 -9.55
N PRO A 70 -7.92 4.82 -9.02
CA PRO A 70 -8.01 5.89 -8.06
C PRO A 70 -8.80 7.04 -8.71
N PRO A 71 -9.65 7.76 -7.95
CA PRO A 71 -10.29 8.96 -8.49
C PRO A 71 -9.20 9.85 -9.12
N ALA A 72 -9.51 10.51 -10.24
CA ALA A 72 -8.58 11.34 -11.02
C ALA A 72 -8.09 12.62 -10.28
N LEU A 73 -8.06 12.58 -8.95
CA LEU A 73 -7.58 13.60 -8.05
C LEU A 73 -6.13 13.31 -7.63
N TYR A 74 -5.25 13.27 -8.64
CA TYR A 74 -3.88 13.76 -8.50
C TYR A 74 -3.33 14.07 -9.90
N ASN A 75 -3.79 15.18 -10.49
CA ASN A 75 -2.94 15.93 -11.43
C ASN A 75 -1.75 16.60 -10.70
N THR A 76 -1.43 16.20 -9.47
CA THR A 76 -0.13 16.34 -8.83
C THR A 76 0.67 15.06 -9.07
N THR A 77 1.24 15.02 -10.26
CA THR A 77 2.62 14.60 -10.48
C THR A 77 3.00 13.20 -9.98
N ILE A 78 2.96 12.25 -10.92
CA ILE A 78 3.80 11.05 -10.94
C ILE A 78 5.28 11.48 -11.08
N ASP A 79 5.81 12.26 -10.13
CA ASP A 79 7.25 12.56 -9.99
C ASP A 79 7.88 11.66 -8.91
N PHE A 80 7.08 10.92 -8.15
CA PHE A 80 7.56 10.09 -7.03
C PHE A 80 8.09 8.70 -7.43
N LEU A 81 7.88 8.25 -8.67
CA LEU A 81 8.30 6.90 -9.11
C LEU A 81 9.31 6.88 -10.27
N HIS A 82 9.52 8.02 -10.95
CA HIS A 82 10.60 8.15 -11.92
C HIS A 82 11.11 9.59 -11.90
N PRO A 83 12.37 9.86 -11.47
CA PRO A 83 12.99 11.13 -11.79
C PRO A 83 13.12 11.15 -13.31
N ALA A 84 12.26 11.93 -13.99
CA ALA A 84 12.33 12.14 -15.41
C ALA A 84 13.76 12.58 -15.76
N ALA A 85 14.50 11.70 -16.45
CA ALA A 85 15.75 12.05 -17.08
C ALA A 85 15.49 13.32 -17.90
N LYS A 86 16.13 14.43 -17.52
CA LYS A 86 16.00 15.74 -18.17
C LYS A 86 16.23 15.58 -19.68
N ARG A 87 15.17 15.40 -20.45
CA ARG A 87 15.23 15.54 -21.92
C ARG A 87 15.44 17.02 -22.18
N LYS A 88 16.68 17.40 -22.48
CA LYS A 88 17.02 18.72 -23.03
C LYS A 88 16.19 18.93 -24.28
N SER A 89 15.26 19.88 -24.24
CA SER A 89 14.53 20.34 -25.42
C SER A 89 15.50 20.99 -26.41
N PRO A 90 15.36 20.75 -27.73
CA PRO A 90 16.26 21.31 -28.72
C PRO A 90 16.06 22.83 -28.82
N LYS A 91 17.17 23.58 -28.81
CA LYS A 91 17.19 24.99 -29.21
C LYS A 91 16.61 25.10 -30.62
N LYS A 92 15.48 25.80 -30.78
CA LYS A 92 15.09 26.33 -32.09
C LYS A 92 16.11 27.40 -32.47
N GLN A 93 16.92 27.12 -33.49
CA GLN A 93 17.60 28.14 -34.27
C GLN A 93 16.59 28.67 -35.29
N SER A 94 16.30 29.96 -35.24
CA SER A 94 16.02 30.79 -36.41
C SER A 94 16.20 32.25 -36.04
#